data_AF-C1MTM7-F1
#
_entry.id   AF-C1MTM7-F1
#
_cell.length_a   1.000
_cell.length_b   1.000
_cell.length_c   1.000
_cell.angle_alpha   90.00
_cell.angle_beta   90.00
_cell.angle_gamma   90.00
#
_symmetry.space_group_name_H-M   'P 1'
#
loop_
_entity.id
_entity.type
_entity.pdbx_description
1 polymer ?
#
loop_
_entity_poly.entity_id
_entity_poly.type
_entity_poly.pdbx_seq_one_letter_code
_entity_poly.pdbx_strand_id
1 'polypeptide(L)'
;MEAIRSFFGGSSAGTGGGDSDGPPDAKRARRDEEEASIGGSDSDSDADGGGGGGDDDDDGGGGGGGGGANPGADGARGNANNPGGARDTLGQYAQREIHLRKQEDDGELVYKVIKNDGKEQHSEWLVHLKNIFSKQLPNMPKEYIVRLVFDPRHHSMICLKNDAVIGGITYRPFWRQNVGEIAFCAVSANEQVKGYGTRLMNHLKEYVCDKESMTHLITFADNNAVGYFQKQGFTKDVMMEREKWVGYIKEYDGGTIMECSLSAQVSYTEFPIMIRQQRKCVDEVVKTMSNAHVVYPGLKQFEQPPGPGGVYKPIPVDRIKGVKEAGWTPPGPPKYRLVHPGCGDGAPTPENLNRFMRALVNLVQNHIDVWPFLEPVNAEEVPDYYDVVKDPICMETIKDRVENGEYYVTLEMFAADFRVMFNNCRLYNAPDTMFYKCATRLEAFFESKVAAGITWKASRGSVSGYLNRD
;
A
#
# COMPACT_ATOMS: atom_id res chain seq x y z
N MET A 1 31.48 -19.06 19.93
CA MET A 1 30.40 -18.38 20.70
C MET A 1 29.15 -18.41 19.82
N GLU A 2 28.57 -19.57 19.52
CA GLU A 2 27.71 -20.41 20.38
C GLU A 2 26.57 -19.64 21.06
N ALA A 3 25.35 -19.72 20.48
CA ALA A 3 24.05 -20.02 21.11
C ALA A 3 22.92 -19.71 20.10
N ILE A 4 22.46 -20.69 19.30
CA ILE A 4 21.27 -21.56 19.48
C ILE A 4 20.04 -21.09 18.68
N ARG A 5 19.77 -21.85 17.60
CA ARG A 5 18.47 -22.05 16.94
C ARG A 5 17.80 -23.31 17.52
N SER A 6 16.47 -23.31 17.49
CA SER A 6 15.53 -24.44 17.28
C SER A 6 14.67 -24.91 18.45
N PHE A 7 13.36 -24.93 18.17
CA PHE A 7 12.28 -25.77 18.74
C PHE A 7 11.12 -25.64 17.72
N PHE A 8 10.51 -26.67 17.11
CA PHE A 8 10.45 -28.11 17.38
C PHE A 8 10.23 -28.94 16.09
N GLY A 9 10.75 -30.17 16.09
CA GLY A 9 10.28 -31.27 15.24
C GLY A 9 11.12 -32.56 15.37
N GLY A 10 10.67 -33.51 16.20
CA GLY A 10 10.70 -34.96 15.88
C GLY A 10 11.77 -35.89 16.47
N SER A 11 11.31 -36.75 17.40
CA SER A 11 11.56 -38.22 17.54
C SER A 11 12.90 -38.83 18.02
N SER A 12 12.76 -39.50 19.17
CA SER A 12 13.20 -40.87 19.56
C SER A 12 14.67 -41.32 19.46
N ALA A 13 15.27 -41.64 20.61
CA ALA A 13 15.90 -42.94 20.94
C ALA A 13 16.39 -42.91 22.41
N GLY A 14 16.29 -44.06 23.10
CA GLY A 14 16.39 -44.18 24.57
C GLY A 14 17.78 -44.42 25.17
N THR A 15 17.76 -45.03 26.36
CA THR A 15 18.82 -45.24 27.40
C THR A 15 18.94 -44.04 28.35
N GLY A 16 18.94 -44.16 29.68
CA GLY A 16 18.86 -45.27 30.61
C GLY A 16 19.27 -44.76 32.00
N GLY A 17 18.61 -45.25 33.06
CA GLY A 17 19.16 -45.31 34.42
C GLY A 17 18.83 -44.17 35.40
N GLY A 18 18.21 -44.55 36.52
CA GLY A 18 18.69 -44.12 37.84
C GLY A 18 17.77 -43.23 38.68
N ASP A 19 16.84 -43.88 39.38
CA ASP A 19 16.47 -43.70 40.80
C ASP A 19 16.56 -42.30 41.44
N SER A 20 15.42 -41.79 41.93
CA SER A 20 15.04 -41.98 43.35
C SER A 20 13.89 -41.04 43.77
N ASP A 21 12.98 -41.68 44.51
CA ASP A 21 12.06 -41.15 45.52
C ASP A 21 10.90 -40.22 45.15
N GLY A 22 9.74 -40.75 45.53
CA GLY A 22 8.40 -40.25 45.28
C GLY A 22 7.88 -39.24 46.31
N PRO A 23 6.55 -39.04 46.28
CA PRO A 23 5.86 -37.79 46.67
C PRO A 23 5.18 -37.99 48.05
N PRO A 24 4.02 -37.42 48.41
CA PRO A 24 3.20 -36.32 47.86
C PRO A 24 2.70 -35.36 48.96
N ASP A 25 1.80 -34.43 48.59
CA ASP A 25 0.56 -34.04 49.28
C ASP A 25 0.34 -32.53 49.16
N ALA A 26 -0.73 -32.02 48.53
CA ALA A 26 -2.18 -32.21 48.70
C ALA A 26 -2.79 -30.93 49.30
N LYS A 27 -4.07 -30.70 48.93
CA LYS A 27 -5.03 -29.67 49.41
C LYS A 27 -4.95 -28.36 48.62
N ARG A 28 -5.88 -27.98 47.74
CA ARG A 28 -7.36 -28.06 47.71
C ARG A 28 -8.04 -27.24 48.81
N ALA A 29 -8.54 -26.06 48.45
CA ALA A 29 -9.84 -25.44 48.80
C ALA A 29 -9.69 -23.92 48.54
N ARG A 30 -10.35 -23.30 47.55
CA ARG A 30 -11.79 -23.02 47.36
C ARG A 30 -12.41 -22.15 48.46
N ARG A 31 -13.18 -21.16 47.95
CA ARG A 31 -14.31 -20.41 48.53
C ARG A 31 -13.97 -19.11 49.23
N ASP A 32 -14.75 -18.04 49.12
CA ASP A 32 -15.91 -17.63 48.30
C ASP A 32 -16.13 -16.14 48.67
N GLU A 33 -16.72 -15.36 47.75
CA GLU A 33 -17.74 -14.29 47.98
C GLU A 33 -17.37 -13.09 48.91
N GLU A 34 -17.82 -11.85 48.79
CA GLU A 34 -19.03 -11.17 48.28
C GLU A 34 -18.65 -9.65 48.28
N GLU A 35 -18.83 -8.88 47.21
CA GLU A 35 -20.01 -8.06 46.84
C GLU A 35 -20.02 -6.59 47.29
N ALA A 36 -20.65 -5.81 46.39
CA ALA A 36 -21.37 -4.54 46.56
C ALA A 36 -20.53 -3.25 46.73
N SER A 37 -20.44 -2.31 45.76
CA SER A 37 -21.41 -1.60 44.88
C SER A 37 -21.68 -0.17 45.36
N ILE A 38 -22.25 0.62 44.42
CA ILE A 38 -22.72 2.02 44.49
C ILE A 38 -21.60 3.03 44.17
N GLY A 39 -21.68 3.91 43.16
CA GLY A 39 -22.72 4.46 42.27
C GLY A 39 -22.08 5.73 41.68
N GLY A 40 -22.44 6.37 40.58
CA GLY A 40 -23.60 6.44 39.70
C GLY A 40 -23.57 7.85 39.05
N SER A 41 -24.43 8.06 38.05
CA SER A 41 -24.86 9.31 37.39
C SER A 41 -24.08 9.87 36.17
N ASP A 42 -24.55 9.47 34.99
CA ASP A 42 -25.35 10.25 34.01
C ASP A 42 -24.87 11.64 33.52
N SER A 43 -24.79 11.78 32.18
CA SER A 43 -25.66 12.71 31.43
C SER A 43 -25.56 12.51 29.90
N ASP A 44 -26.72 12.37 29.27
CA ASP A 44 -26.99 12.29 27.83
C ASP A 44 -26.64 13.55 27.03
N SER A 45 -26.38 13.37 25.72
CA SER A 45 -26.96 14.22 24.67
C SER A 45 -26.80 13.59 23.27
N ASP A 46 -27.93 13.27 22.65
CA ASP A 46 -28.09 12.96 21.23
C ASP A 46 -27.77 14.16 20.33
N ALA A 47 -27.19 13.92 19.14
CA ALA A 47 -27.59 14.52 17.86
C ALA A 47 -26.74 14.00 16.67
N ASP A 48 -27.44 13.30 15.78
CA ASP A 48 -27.32 13.24 14.31
C ASP A 48 -26.06 13.74 13.57
N GLY A 49 -25.59 12.86 12.66
CA GLY A 49 -25.52 13.20 11.23
C GLY A 49 -24.15 13.56 10.64
N GLY A 50 -23.67 12.74 9.71
CA GLY A 50 -22.74 13.18 8.66
C GLY A 50 -21.61 12.23 8.33
N GLY A 51 -21.80 11.44 7.27
CA GLY A 51 -20.78 10.61 6.64
C GLY A 51 -19.65 11.40 5.98
N GLY A 52 -18.52 10.73 5.82
CA GLY A 52 -17.34 11.22 5.10
C GLY A 52 -16.26 10.15 5.10
N GLY A 53 -16.37 9.20 4.16
CA GLY A 53 -15.30 8.26 3.85
C GLY A 53 -14.11 9.00 3.25
N GLY A 54 -12.92 8.74 3.80
CA GLY A 54 -11.63 9.12 3.22
C GLY A 54 -10.88 7.83 2.89
N ASP A 55 -10.66 7.62 1.60
CA ASP A 55 -9.79 6.60 1.05
C ASP A 55 -8.33 7.04 1.26
N ASP A 56 -7.61 6.39 2.19
CA ASP A 56 -6.16 6.47 2.30
C ASP A 56 -5.55 5.18 1.76
N ASP A 57 -5.18 5.19 0.47
CA ASP A 57 -4.31 4.19 -0.15
C ASP A 57 -2.85 4.45 0.30
N ASP A 58 -2.49 3.84 1.43
CA ASP A 58 -1.14 3.84 2.00
C ASP A 58 -0.37 2.62 1.48
N ASP A 59 0.29 2.75 0.33
CA ASP A 59 1.16 1.70 -0.24
C ASP A 59 2.57 1.78 0.39
N GLY A 60 2.64 1.37 1.65
CA GLY A 60 3.88 1.16 2.39
C GLY A 60 4.38 -0.29 2.27
N GLY A 61 5.52 -0.48 1.61
CA GLY A 61 6.17 -1.80 1.49
C GLY A 61 7.69 -1.70 1.44
N GLY A 62 8.33 -1.57 2.61
CA GLY A 62 9.76 -1.80 2.79
C GLY A 62 10.09 -3.29 3.01
N GLY A 63 11.30 -3.69 2.64
CA GLY A 63 11.87 -5.00 2.98
C GLY A 63 13.03 -5.41 2.08
N GLY A 64 14.27 -5.21 2.54
CA GLY A 64 15.49 -5.49 1.79
C GLY A 64 16.11 -6.88 2.00
N GLY A 65 17.22 -7.10 1.28
CA GLY A 65 18.37 -7.88 1.74
C GLY A 65 18.65 -9.24 1.07
N GLY A 66 19.80 -9.35 0.40
CA GLY A 66 20.51 -10.63 0.24
C GLY A 66 21.19 -10.88 -1.10
N GLY A 67 22.38 -10.29 -1.31
CA GLY A 67 23.25 -10.60 -2.44
C GLY A 67 24.03 -11.91 -2.29
N GLY A 68 24.36 -12.51 -3.44
CA GLY A 68 25.38 -13.54 -3.59
C GLY A 68 26.05 -13.34 -4.96
N ALA A 69 27.37 -13.13 -4.97
CA ALA A 69 28.13 -12.67 -6.12
C ALA A 69 28.89 -13.81 -6.85
N ASN A 70 28.76 -13.80 -8.19
CA ASN A 70 29.75 -14.06 -9.27
C ASN A 70 30.42 -15.46 -9.45
N PRO A 71 31.09 -15.78 -10.60
CA PRO A 71 31.36 -14.96 -11.81
C PRO A 71 31.22 -15.65 -13.20
N GLY A 72 31.20 -14.84 -14.27
CA GLY A 72 31.88 -15.16 -15.54
C GLY A 72 31.15 -14.88 -16.87
N ALA A 73 31.86 -14.15 -17.75
CA ALA A 73 31.82 -14.15 -19.23
C ALA A 73 31.08 -13.01 -19.97
N ASP A 74 31.88 -12.02 -20.37
CA ASP A 74 32.02 -11.42 -21.71
C ASP A 74 30.80 -11.02 -22.55
N GLY A 75 30.70 -9.69 -22.75
CA GLY A 75 30.78 -9.10 -24.08
C GLY A 75 29.51 -9.05 -24.93
N ALA A 76 28.74 -7.96 -24.81
CA ALA A 76 28.03 -7.37 -25.97
C ALA A 76 27.64 -5.91 -25.70
N ARG A 77 28.35 -4.99 -26.34
CA ARG A 77 27.92 -3.59 -26.50
C ARG A 77 26.65 -3.57 -27.37
N GLY A 78 25.52 -3.19 -26.78
CA GLY A 78 24.22 -3.08 -27.45
C GLY A 78 23.59 -1.71 -27.28
N ASN A 79 23.90 -0.81 -28.21
CA ASN A 79 23.14 0.34 -28.71
C ASN A 79 21.91 0.83 -27.90
N ALA A 80 22.10 1.85 -27.05
CA ALA A 80 21.02 2.60 -26.43
C ALA A 80 20.60 3.76 -27.36
N ASN A 81 19.69 3.47 -28.28
CA ASN A 81 18.91 4.50 -28.97
C ASN A 81 17.58 3.90 -29.47
N ASN A 82 16.56 3.93 -28.60
CA ASN A 82 15.17 3.85 -29.03
C ASN A 82 14.27 4.61 -28.04
N PRO A 83 13.94 5.89 -28.28
CA PRO A 83 12.98 6.63 -27.50
C PRO A 83 11.59 6.40 -28.11
N GLY A 84 10.91 5.33 -27.69
CA GLY A 84 9.59 5.04 -28.28
C GLY A 84 8.84 3.81 -27.76
N GLY A 85 9.36 3.09 -26.76
CA GLY A 85 8.64 1.98 -26.15
C GLY A 85 8.02 2.43 -24.84
N ALA A 86 6.75 2.84 -24.85
CA ALA A 86 5.95 2.76 -23.64
C ALA A 86 5.96 1.28 -23.23
N ARG A 87 6.78 0.93 -22.24
CA ARG A 87 6.66 -0.37 -21.56
C ARG A 87 5.27 -0.36 -20.95
N ASP A 88 4.34 -1.04 -21.61
CA ASP A 88 3.11 -1.54 -21.00
C ASP A 88 3.55 -2.36 -19.80
N THR A 89 3.69 -1.70 -18.66
CA THR A 89 4.11 -2.32 -17.41
C THR A 89 2.84 -2.96 -16.85
N LEU A 90 2.37 -4.00 -17.55
CA LEU A 90 1.23 -4.79 -17.09
C LEU A 90 1.58 -5.29 -15.70
N GLY A 91 0.79 -4.87 -14.70
CA GLY A 91 0.93 -5.35 -13.34
C GLY A 91 0.91 -6.88 -13.31
N GLN A 92 1.63 -7.48 -12.37
CA GLN A 92 1.80 -8.93 -12.29
C GLN A 92 0.46 -9.70 -12.30
N TYR A 93 -0.61 -9.12 -11.74
CA TYR A 93 -1.96 -9.68 -11.78
C TYR A 93 -2.53 -9.79 -13.19
N ALA A 94 -2.45 -8.72 -13.98
CA ALA A 94 -2.96 -8.70 -15.35
C ALA A 94 -2.21 -9.69 -16.24
N GLN A 95 -0.89 -9.83 -16.05
CA GLN A 95 -0.09 -10.82 -16.78
C GLN A 95 -0.49 -12.27 -16.44
N ARG A 96 -0.71 -12.57 -15.16
CA ARG A 96 -1.18 -13.90 -14.71
C ARG A 96 -2.54 -14.23 -15.32
N GLU A 97 -3.46 -13.27 -15.34
CA GLU A 97 -4.80 -13.50 -15.88
C GLU A 97 -4.79 -13.71 -17.40
N ILE A 98 -3.99 -12.94 -18.15
CA ILE A 98 -3.79 -13.17 -19.59
C ILE A 98 -3.25 -14.57 -19.86
N HIS A 99 -2.31 -15.04 -19.03
CA HIS A 99 -1.76 -16.39 -19.16
C HIS A 99 -2.81 -17.49 -18.90
N LEU A 100 -3.62 -17.34 -17.84
CA LEU A 100 -4.70 -18.29 -17.53
C LEU A 100 -5.78 -18.30 -18.61
N ARG A 101 -6.13 -17.13 -19.15
CA ARG A 101 -7.06 -17.04 -20.28
C ARG A 101 -6.52 -17.77 -21.49
N LYS A 102 -5.24 -17.61 -21.82
CA LYS A 102 -4.64 -18.34 -22.94
C LYS A 102 -4.77 -19.85 -22.74
N GLN A 103 -4.56 -20.36 -21.52
CA GLN A 103 -4.79 -21.78 -21.21
C GLN A 103 -6.26 -22.20 -21.37
N GLU A 104 -7.22 -21.30 -21.13
CA GLU A 104 -8.64 -21.55 -21.43
C GLU A 104 -8.91 -21.61 -22.94
N ASP A 105 -8.35 -20.65 -23.70
CA ASP A 105 -8.49 -20.58 -25.16
C ASP A 105 -7.84 -21.79 -25.85
N ASP A 106 -6.70 -22.26 -25.33
CA ASP A 106 -5.98 -23.46 -25.78
C ASP A 106 -6.67 -24.77 -25.34
N GLY A 107 -7.72 -24.68 -24.50
CA GLY A 107 -8.50 -25.82 -24.00
C GLY A 107 -7.82 -26.61 -22.86
N GLU A 108 -6.66 -26.16 -22.37
CA GLU A 108 -5.96 -26.77 -21.24
C GLU A 108 -6.75 -26.59 -19.93
N LEU A 109 -7.39 -25.42 -19.76
CA LEU A 109 -8.24 -25.10 -18.62
C LEU A 109 -9.71 -25.10 -19.02
N VAL A 110 -10.53 -25.81 -18.25
CA VAL A 110 -11.97 -25.89 -18.48
C VAL A 110 -12.73 -25.73 -17.17
N TYR A 111 -13.71 -24.82 -17.16
CA TYR A 111 -14.60 -24.59 -16.02
C TYR A 111 -15.97 -25.16 -16.32
N LYS A 112 -16.51 -25.95 -15.39
CA LYS A 112 -17.82 -26.60 -15.55
C LYS A 112 -18.57 -26.61 -14.24
N VAL A 113 -19.89 -26.44 -14.31
CA VAL A 113 -20.77 -26.70 -13.17
C VAL A 113 -21.29 -28.12 -13.26
N ILE A 114 -21.04 -28.89 -12.21
CA ILE A 114 -21.45 -30.28 -12.06
C ILE A 114 -22.26 -30.45 -10.77
N LYS A 115 -23.02 -31.54 -10.69
CA LYS A 115 -23.76 -31.94 -9.49
C LYS A 115 -23.85 -33.46 -9.44
N ASN A 116 -24.30 -33.99 -8.31
CA ASN A 116 -24.59 -35.41 -8.21
C ASN A 116 -25.89 -35.74 -8.98
N ASP A 117 -25.76 -35.96 -10.29
CA ASP A 117 -26.85 -36.29 -11.21
C ASP A 117 -26.86 -37.78 -11.63
N GLY A 118 -26.08 -38.62 -10.95
CA GLY A 118 -25.96 -40.05 -11.23
C GLY A 118 -25.07 -40.40 -12.44
N LYS A 119 -24.44 -39.41 -13.10
CA LYS A 119 -23.46 -39.70 -14.15
C LYS A 119 -22.13 -40.14 -13.54
N GLU A 120 -21.51 -41.15 -14.14
CA GLU A 120 -20.23 -41.71 -13.71
C GLU A 120 -19.12 -40.64 -13.69
N GLN A 121 -18.94 -39.91 -14.80
CA GLN A 121 -17.91 -38.88 -14.91
C GLN A 121 -18.06 -37.77 -13.86
N HIS A 122 -19.28 -37.32 -13.58
CA HIS A 122 -19.53 -36.31 -12.57
C HIS A 122 -19.21 -36.85 -11.17
N SER A 123 -19.54 -38.12 -10.91
CA SER A 123 -19.22 -38.79 -9.65
C SER A 123 -17.71 -38.87 -9.45
N GLU A 124 -16.94 -39.23 -10.47
CA GLU A 124 -15.47 -39.23 -10.43
C GLU A 124 -14.92 -37.84 -10.09
N TRP A 125 -15.37 -36.80 -10.79
CA TRP A 125 -14.92 -35.43 -10.54
C TRP A 125 -15.30 -34.93 -9.14
N LEU A 126 -16.50 -35.28 -8.64
CA LEU A 126 -16.91 -34.99 -7.27
C LEU A 126 -16.04 -35.73 -6.24
N VAL A 127 -15.63 -36.98 -6.51
CA VAL A 127 -14.66 -37.72 -5.69
C VAL A 127 -13.31 -37.02 -5.66
N HIS A 128 -12.82 -36.51 -6.78
CA HIS A 128 -11.59 -35.73 -6.79
C HIS A 128 -11.73 -34.41 -6.02
N LEU A 129 -12.85 -33.70 -6.22
CA LEU A 129 -13.12 -32.43 -5.57
C LEU A 129 -13.23 -32.56 -4.04
N LYS A 130 -13.97 -33.56 -3.53
CA LYS A 130 -14.07 -33.79 -2.08
C LYS A 130 -12.71 -34.11 -1.45
N ASN A 131 -11.80 -34.75 -2.19
CA ASN A 131 -10.46 -35.06 -1.71
C ASN A 131 -9.60 -33.80 -1.62
N ILE A 132 -9.79 -32.83 -2.53
CA ILE A 132 -9.17 -31.51 -2.44
C ILE A 132 -9.69 -30.78 -1.21
N PHE A 133 -11.02 -30.65 -1.05
CA PHE A 133 -11.60 -29.99 0.13
C PHE A 133 -11.15 -30.62 1.43
N SER A 134 -11.15 -31.96 1.53
CA SER A 134 -10.73 -32.67 2.74
C SER A 134 -9.26 -32.43 3.11
N LYS A 135 -8.41 -32.04 2.15
CA LYS A 135 -7.00 -31.71 2.38
C LYS A 135 -6.79 -30.22 2.66
N GLN A 136 -7.51 -29.35 1.95
CA GLN A 136 -7.34 -27.90 2.03
C GLN A 136 -8.14 -27.26 3.18
N LEU A 137 -9.17 -27.94 3.69
CA LEU A 137 -10.03 -27.49 4.78
C LEU A 137 -9.92 -28.46 5.97
N PRO A 138 -8.81 -28.44 6.73
CA PRO A 138 -8.55 -29.41 7.80
C PRO A 138 -9.52 -29.29 8.99
N ASN A 139 -10.11 -28.12 9.20
CA ASN A 139 -11.08 -27.86 10.27
C ASN A 139 -12.48 -28.39 9.94
N MET A 140 -12.74 -28.78 8.68
CA MET A 140 -14.02 -29.28 8.22
C MET A 140 -14.06 -30.82 8.31
N PRO A 141 -15.02 -31.42 9.02
CA PRO A 141 -15.13 -32.88 9.11
C PRO A 141 -15.27 -33.53 7.73
N LYS A 142 -14.58 -34.64 7.50
CA LYS A 142 -14.56 -35.30 6.18
C LYS A 142 -15.96 -35.79 5.79
N GLU A 143 -16.70 -36.34 6.74
CA GLU A 143 -18.09 -36.79 6.57
C GLU A 143 -19.00 -35.62 6.20
N TYR A 144 -18.73 -34.44 6.76
CA TYR A 144 -19.46 -33.22 6.44
C TYR A 144 -19.24 -32.78 4.99
N ILE A 145 -17.97 -32.74 4.55
CA ILE A 145 -17.59 -32.41 3.18
C ILE A 145 -18.25 -33.38 2.20
N VAL A 146 -18.11 -34.69 2.42
CA VAL A 146 -18.69 -35.72 1.56
C VAL A 146 -20.21 -35.52 1.46
N ARG A 147 -20.89 -35.31 2.59
CA ARG A 147 -22.34 -35.17 2.61
C ARG A 147 -22.83 -33.99 1.77
N LEU A 148 -22.16 -32.85 1.80
CA LEU A 148 -22.57 -31.68 1.00
C LEU A 148 -22.15 -31.78 -0.46
N VAL A 149 -20.92 -32.21 -0.75
CA VAL A 149 -20.43 -32.33 -2.15
C VAL A 149 -21.30 -33.30 -2.96
N PHE A 150 -21.81 -34.36 -2.32
CA PHE A 150 -22.69 -35.34 -2.95
C PHE A 150 -24.19 -35.08 -2.72
N ASP A 151 -24.58 -34.02 -2.02
CA ASP A 151 -25.99 -33.64 -1.88
C ASP A 151 -26.50 -33.16 -3.25
N PRO A 152 -27.57 -33.74 -3.82
CA PRO A 152 -28.10 -33.32 -5.13
C PRO A 152 -28.55 -31.87 -5.22
N ARG A 153 -28.76 -31.20 -4.07
CA ARG A 153 -29.11 -29.77 -3.98
C ARG A 153 -27.89 -28.85 -4.01
N HIS A 154 -26.67 -29.39 -3.92
CA HIS A 154 -25.45 -28.62 -4.06
C HIS A 154 -24.89 -28.79 -5.46
N HIS A 155 -24.44 -27.68 -6.02
CA HIS A 155 -23.75 -27.61 -7.29
C HIS A 155 -22.28 -27.32 -7.03
N SER A 156 -21.40 -27.79 -7.91
CA SER A 156 -19.96 -27.56 -7.80
C SER A 156 -19.43 -27.02 -9.11
N MET A 157 -18.89 -25.80 -9.08
CA MET A 157 -18.05 -25.32 -10.17
C MET A 157 -16.65 -25.92 -10.01
N ILE A 158 -16.19 -26.68 -11.00
CA ILE A 158 -14.87 -27.29 -11.02
C ILE A 158 -13.96 -26.57 -12.01
N CYS A 159 -12.67 -26.52 -11.67
CA CYS A 159 -11.59 -26.18 -12.59
C CYS A 159 -10.85 -27.46 -12.97
N LEU A 160 -10.92 -27.81 -14.26
CA LEU A 160 -10.19 -28.91 -14.88
C LEU A 160 -8.95 -28.34 -15.56
N LYS A 161 -7.81 -28.99 -15.37
CA LYS A 161 -6.57 -28.73 -16.09
C LYS A 161 -6.10 -30.03 -16.71
N ASN A 162 -6.10 -30.13 -18.03
CA ASN A 162 -5.81 -31.36 -18.77
C ASN A 162 -6.64 -32.55 -18.21
N ASP A 163 -7.96 -32.34 -18.10
CA ASP A 163 -8.95 -33.28 -17.55
C ASP A 163 -8.80 -33.66 -16.06
N ALA A 164 -7.80 -33.14 -15.35
CA ALA A 164 -7.66 -33.34 -13.91
C ALA A 164 -8.32 -32.21 -13.12
N VAL A 165 -9.11 -32.55 -12.09
CA VAL A 165 -9.69 -31.56 -11.17
C VAL A 165 -8.58 -30.96 -10.31
N ILE A 166 -8.36 -29.65 -10.44
CA ILE A 166 -7.34 -28.91 -9.66
C ILE A 166 -7.94 -28.01 -8.58
N GLY A 167 -9.25 -27.74 -8.62
CA GLY A 167 -9.95 -26.95 -7.63
C GLY A 167 -11.44 -26.85 -7.93
N GLY A 168 -12.19 -26.27 -6.99
CA GLY A 168 -13.62 -26.04 -7.19
C GLY A 168 -14.27 -25.23 -6.07
N ILE A 169 -15.49 -24.77 -6.37
CA ILE A 169 -16.40 -24.11 -5.43
C ILE A 169 -17.69 -24.92 -5.39
N THR A 170 -18.03 -25.45 -4.22
CA THR A 170 -19.33 -26.06 -3.98
C THR A 170 -20.25 -25.02 -3.36
N TYR A 171 -21.40 -24.83 -3.99
CA TYR A 171 -22.41 -23.87 -3.56
C TYR A 171 -23.81 -24.48 -3.62
N ARG A 172 -24.74 -23.89 -2.87
CA ARG A 172 -26.14 -24.28 -2.85
C ARG A 172 -27.00 -23.16 -3.43
N PRO A 173 -27.69 -23.39 -4.55
CA PRO A 173 -28.59 -22.41 -5.14
C PRO A 173 -29.91 -22.29 -4.35
N PHE A 174 -30.33 -21.05 -4.09
CA PHE A 174 -31.64 -20.69 -3.56
C PHE A 174 -32.37 -19.78 -4.56
N TRP A 175 -32.91 -20.38 -5.63
CA TRP A 175 -33.50 -19.63 -6.76
C TRP A 175 -34.66 -18.71 -6.39
N ARG A 176 -35.45 -19.00 -5.34
CA ARG A 176 -36.54 -18.10 -4.92
C ARG A 176 -36.02 -16.84 -4.24
N GLN A 177 -34.88 -16.94 -3.59
CA GLN A 177 -34.23 -15.86 -2.87
C GLN A 177 -33.22 -15.11 -3.75
N ASN A 178 -32.90 -15.66 -4.94
CA ASN A 178 -31.83 -15.21 -5.84
C ASN A 178 -30.44 -15.20 -5.16
N VAL A 179 -30.19 -16.19 -4.29
CA VAL A 179 -28.95 -16.32 -3.51
C VAL A 179 -28.25 -17.64 -3.80
N GLY A 180 -26.92 -17.62 -3.85
CA GLY A 180 -26.09 -18.82 -3.75
C GLY A 180 -25.30 -18.85 -2.44
N GLU A 181 -25.45 -19.92 -1.65
CA GLU A 181 -24.61 -20.16 -0.47
C GLU A 181 -23.33 -20.88 -0.90
N ILE A 182 -22.16 -20.26 -0.73
CA ILE A 182 -20.88 -20.96 -0.95
C ILE A 182 -20.55 -21.77 0.30
N ALA A 183 -20.57 -23.09 0.15
CA ALA A 183 -20.25 -24.04 1.22
C ALA A 183 -18.75 -24.32 1.30
N PHE A 184 -18.09 -24.55 0.16
CA PHE A 184 -16.65 -24.83 0.09
C PHE A 184 -16.00 -24.13 -1.09
N CYS A 185 -14.78 -23.65 -0.89
CA CYS A 185 -13.95 -23.07 -1.95
C CYS A 185 -12.49 -23.46 -1.70
N ALA A 186 -11.87 -24.18 -2.64
CA ALA A 186 -10.48 -24.57 -2.51
C ALA A 186 -9.83 -24.89 -3.86
N VAL A 187 -8.52 -24.67 -3.92
CA VAL A 187 -7.63 -25.08 -5.01
C VAL A 187 -6.55 -25.98 -4.42
N SER A 188 -6.13 -27.01 -5.16
CA SER A 188 -5.04 -27.90 -4.79
C SER A 188 -3.77 -27.11 -4.45
N ALA A 189 -3.08 -27.49 -3.37
CA ALA A 189 -1.89 -26.78 -2.87
C ALA A 189 -0.82 -26.52 -3.95
N ASN A 190 -0.58 -27.49 -4.84
CA ASN A 190 0.42 -27.38 -5.91
C ASN A 190 0.06 -26.33 -6.98
N GLU A 191 -1.21 -25.91 -7.01
CA GLU A 191 -1.74 -24.95 -7.97
C GLU A 191 -2.18 -23.63 -7.31
N GLN A 192 -1.97 -23.46 -6.00
CA GLN A 192 -2.26 -22.20 -5.31
C GLN A 192 -1.32 -21.06 -5.74
N VAL A 193 -1.73 -19.82 -5.50
CA VAL A 193 -0.97 -18.59 -5.81
C VAL A 193 -0.77 -18.32 -7.32
N LYS A 194 -1.26 -19.20 -8.20
CA LYS A 194 -1.21 -19.05 -9.66
C LYS A 194 -2.41 -18.28 -10.26
N GLY A 195 -3.41 -17.94 -9.45
CA GLY A 195 -4.60 -17.17 -9.88
C GLY A 195 -5.86 -18.00 -10.17
N TYR A 196 -5.79 -19.34 -10.13
CA TYR A 196 -6.94 -20.22 -10.38
C TYR A 196 -8.14 -19.94 -9.46
N GLY A 197 -7.91 -19.57 -8.19
CA GLY A 197 -9.00 -19.25 -7.26
C GLY A 197 -9.83 -18.04 -7.71
N THR A 198 -9.17 -16.94 -8.06
CA THR A 198 -9.82 -15.75 -8.61
C THR A 198 -10.56 -16.09 -9.90
N ARG A 199 -9.92 -16.80 -10.83
CA ARG A 199 -10.52 -17.15 -12.12
C ARG A 199 -11.75 -18.05 -11.95
N LEU A 200 -11.69 -19.01 -11.03
CA LEU A 200 -12.80 -19.88 -10.65
C LEU A 200 -13.97 -19.09 -10.06
N MET A 201 -13.71 -18.09 -9.20
CA MET A 201 -14.76 -17.21 -8.67
C MET A 201 -15.38 -16.34 -9.77
N ASN A 202 -14.59 -15.82 -10.71
CA ASN A 202 -15.11 -15.04 -11.85
C ASN A 202 -16.06 -15.86 -12.71
N HIS A 203 -15.66 -17.09 -13.08
CA HIS A 203 -16.52 -18.03 -13.79
C HIS A 203 -17.79 -18.36 -12.99
N LEU A 204 -17.68 -18.51 -11.66
CA LEU A 204 -18.83 -18.77 -10.81
C LEU A 204 -19.83 -17.62 -10.85
N LYS A 205 -19.36 -16.38 -10.64
CA LYS A 205 -20.20 -15.18 -10.64
C LYS A 205 -20.94 -15.00 -11.95
N GLU A 206 -20.25 -15.17 -13.07
CA GLU A 206 -20.85 -15.07 -14.40
C GLU A 206 -21.88 -16.19 -14.62
N TYR A 207 -21.56 -17.44 -14.24
CA TYR A 207 -22.51 -18.55 -14.34
C TYR A 207 -23.76 -18.34 -13.50
N VAL A 208 -23.63 -18.01 -12.21
CA VAL A 208 -24.79 -17.89 -11.32
C VAL A 208 -25.64 -16.67 -11.66
N CYS A 209 -25.04 -15.60 -12.17
CA CYS A 209 -25.75 -14.43 -12.65
C CYS A 209 -26.51 -14.75 -13.95
N ASP A 210 -25.84 -15.31 -14.96
CA ASP A 210 -26.42 -15.48 -16.30
C ASP A 210 -27.32 -16.71 -16.43
N LYS A 211 -26.96 -17.82 -15.78
CA LYS A 211 -27.65 -19.12 -15.92
C LYS A 211 -28.63 -19.40 -14.78
N GLU A 212 -28.36 -18.88 -13.59
CA GLU A 212 -29.20 -19.14 -12.41
C GLU A 212 -29.92 -17.89 -11.88
N SER A 213 -29.73 -16.73 -12.52
CA SER A 213 -30.38 -15.45 -12.19
C SER A 213 -30.19 -15.02 -10.73
N MET A 214 -29.05 -15.36 -10.14
CA MET A 214 -28.70 -14.96 -8.79
C MET A 214 -28.20 -13.52 -8.75
N THR A 215 -28.54 -12.83 -7.67
CA THR A 215 -28.08 -11.46 -7.40
C THR A 215 -27.05 -11.40 -6.29
N HIS A 216 -26.97 -12.42 -5.43
CA HIS A 216 -26.06 -12.42 -4.29
C HIS A 216 -25.39 -13.79 -4.11
N LEU A 217 -24.12 -13.76 -3.68
CA LEU A 217 -23.43 -14.91 -3.10
C LEU A 217 -23.16 -14.63 -1.63
N ILE A 218 -23.48 -15.59 -0.76
CA ILE A 218 -23.22 -15.48 0.67
C ILE A 218 -22.37 -16.67 1.11
N THR A 219 -21.43 -16.42 2.01
CA THR A 219 -20.58 -17.48 2.56
C THR A 219 -20.28 -17.23 4.04
N PHE A 220 -20.05 -18.31 4.79
CA PHE A 220 -19.42 -18.25 6.09
C PHE A 220 -17.95 -18.60 5.91
N ALA A 221 -17.10 -17.58 5.88
CA ALA A 221 -15.68 -17.72 5.62
C ALA A 221 -14.89 -17.92 6.92
N ASP A 222 -13.95 -18.87 6.91
CA ASP A 222 -12.94 -18.97 7.96
C ASP A 222 -12.10 -17.67 8.01
N ASN A 223 -11.60 -17.29 9.19
CA ASN A 223 -10.80 -16.08 9.38
C ASN A 223 -9.59 -15.99 8.43
N ASN A 224 -8.99 -17.14 8.07
CA ASN A 224 -7.86 -17.20 7.14
C ASN A 224 -8.26 -16.96 5.67
N ALA A 225 -9.55 -17.11 5.33
CA ALA A 225 -10.08 -16.95 3.99
C ALA A 225 -10.74 -15.58 3.76
N VAL A 226 -10.99 -14.79 4.81
CA VAL A 226 -11.62 -13.46 4.71
C VAL A 226 -10.90 -12.57 3.70
N GLY A 227 -9.56 -12.50 3.75
CA GLY A 227 -8.78 -11.69 2.81
C GLY A 227 -8.88 -12.15 1.35
N TYR A 228 -9.13 -13.45 1.10
CA TYR A 228 -9.42 -13.94 -0.24
C TYR A 228 -10.79 -13.45 -0.72
N PHE A 229 -11.84 -13.63 0.10
CA PHE A 229 -13.20 -13.22 -0.25
C PHE A 229 -13.33 -11.70 -0.41
N GLN A 230 -12.65 -10.90 0.42
CA GLN A 230 -12.58 -9.44 0.24
C GLN A 230 -12.02 -9.05 -1.13
N LYS A 231 -10.94 -9.71 -1.58
CA LYS A 231 -10.38 -9.51 -2.93
C LYS A 231 -11.34 -9.94 -4.04
N GLN A 232 -12.27 -10.84 -3.75
CA GLN A 232 -13.33 -11.23 -4.66
C GLN A 232 -14.57 -10.32 -4.54
N GLY A 233 -14.50 -9.17 -3.85
CA GLY A 233 -15.64 -8.26 -3.71
C GLY A 233 -16.72 -8.75 -2.74
N PHE A 234 -16.36 -9.59 -1.77
CA PHE A 234 -17.22 -9.87 -0.63
C PHE A 234 -16.99 -8.85 0.48
N THR A 235 -18.05 -8.40 1.11
CA THR A 235 -18.03 -7.54 2.30
C THR A 235 -18.54 -8.30 3.54
N LYS A 236 -18.14 -7.86 4.73
CA LYS A 236 -18.70 -8.35 5.99
C LYS A 236 -20.07 -7.74 6.29
N ASP A 237 -20.37 -6.60 5.67
CA ASP A 237 -21.63 -5.90 5.86
C ASP A 237 -22.69 -6.51 4.95
N VAL A 238 -23.49 -7.40 5.52
CA VAL A 238 -24.58 -8.07 4.80
C VAL A 238 -25.74 -7.09 4.64
N MET A 239 -25.88 -6.53 3.44
CA MET A 239 -26.91 -5.56 3.06
C MET A 239 -28.22 -6.26 2.64
N MET A 240 -28.16 -7.54 2.31
CA MET A 240 -29.34 -8.31 1.95
C MET A 240 -30.34 -8.45 3.11
N GLU A 241 -31.63 -8.27 2.81
CA GLU A 241 -32.75 -8.47 3.75
C GLU A 241 -32.63 -9.80 4.50
N ARG A 242 -32.68 -9.74 5.84
CA ARG A 242 -32.43 -10.89 6.72
C ARG A 242 -33.38 -12.05 6.46
N GLU A 243 -34.63 -11.77 6.12
CA GLU A 243 -35.67 -12.75 5.83
C GLU A 243 -35.32 -13.65 4.64
N LYS A 244 -34.46 -13.17 3.74
CA LYS A 244 -34.06 -13.93 2.53
C LYS A 244 -32.96 -14.94 2.80
N TRP A 245 -32.19 -14.83 3.87
CA TRP A 245 -31.03 -15.70 4.11
C TRP A 245 -31.00 -16.37 5.49
N VAL A 246 -31.60 -15.75 6.51
CA VAL A 246 -31.66 -16.33 7.86
C VAL A 246 -32.43 -17.64 7.84
N GLY A 247 -31.83 -18.69 8.40
CA GLY A 247 -32.39 -20.05 8.44
C GLY A 247 -32.24 -20.86 7.14
N TYR A 248 -31.78 -20.25 6.05
CA TYR A 248 -31.46 -20.95 4.80
C TYR A 248 -29.98 -21.33 4.74
N ILE A 249 -29.13 -20.38 5.12
CA ILE A 249 -27.66 -20.49 5.09
C ILE A 249 -27.17 -21.10 6.40
N LYS A 250 -26.17 -21.96 6.31
CA LYS A 250 -25.60 -22.61 7.49
C LYS A 250 -24.51 -21.77 8.12
N GLU A 251 -24.67 -21.55 9.41
CA GLU A 251 -23.66 -20.92 10.26
C GLU A 251 -22.73 -22.01 10.82
N TYR A 252 -21.44 -21.68 10.96
CA TYR A 252 -20.45 -22.55 11.61
C TYR A 252 -19.64 -21.74 12.61
N ASP A 253 -19.25 -22.39 13.70
CA ASP A 253 -18.45 -21.75 14.75
C ASP A 253 -17.12 -21.24 14.20
N GLY A 254 -16.83 -19.96 14.46
CA GLY A 254 -15.60 -19.30 14.00
C GLY A 254 -15.62 -18.79 12.56
N GLY A 255 -16.73 -18.92 11.85
CA GLY A 255 -16.93 -18.34 10.52
C GLY A 255 -17.40 -16.89 10.57
N THR A 256 -16.91 -16.06 9.66
CA THR A 256 -17.42 -14.70 9.42
C THR A 256 -18.38 -14.74 8.23
N ILE A 257 -19.62 -14.27 8.41
CA ILE A 257 -20.56 -14.11 7.30
C ILE A 257 -20.05 -13.03 6.35
N MET A 258 -20.10 -13.31 5.05
CA MET A 258 -19.70 -12.38 4.01
C MET A 258 -20.65 -12.45 2.81
N GLU A 259 -20.96 -11.29 2.24
CA GLU A 259 -21.86 -11.11 1.10
C GLU A 259 -21.11 -10.54 -0.11
N CYS A 260 -21.39 -11.07 -1.30
CA CYS A 260 -21.02 -10.47 -2.57
C CYS A 260 -22.27 -10.17 -3.41
N SER A 261 -22.55 -8.88 -3.62
CA SER A 261 -23.56 -8.44 -4.58
C SER A 261 -23.04 -8.60 -6.00
N LEU A 262 -23.82 -9.26 -6.86
CA LEU A 262 -23.49 -9.50 -8.25
C LEU A 262 -24.14 -8.45 -9.15
N SER A 263 -23.42 -8.05 -10.20
CA SER A 263 -23.92 -7.12 -11.22
C SER A 263 -24.02 -7.83 -12.57
N ALA A 264 -25.23 -7.84 -13.13
CA ALA A 264 -25.49 -8.39 -14.48
C ALA A 264 -24.93 -7.52 -15.61
N GLN A 265 -24.44 -6.31 -15.30
CA GLN A 265 -23.90 -5.38 -16.30
C GLN A 265 -22.41 -5.61 -16.58
N VAL A 266 -21.76 -6.49 -15.81
CA VAL A 266 -20.31 -6.68 -15.82
C VAL A 266 -19.98 -8.13 -16.15
N SER A 267 -19.11 -8.36 -17.14
CA SER A 267 -18.52 -9.68 -17.35
C SER A 267 -17.34 -9.84 -16.39
N TYR A 268 -17.44 -10.82 -15.49
CA TYR A 268 -16.42 -11.10 -14.49
C TYR A 268 -15.20 -11.80 -15.10
N THR A 269 -15.35 -12.55 -16.19
CA THR A 269 -14.22 -13.18 -16.89
C THR A 269 -13.43 -12.21 -17.78
N GLU A 270 -14.05 -11.12 -18.23
CA GLU A 270 -13.40 -10.09 -19.07
C GLU A 270 -13.05 -8.81 -18.30
N PHE A 271 -13.22 -8.82 -16.98
CA PHE A 271 -13.10 -7.65 -16.11
C PHE A 271 -11.81 -6.83 -16.30
N PRO A 272 -10.59 -7.41 -16.35
CA PRO A 272 -9.38 -6.61 -16.52
C PRO A 272 -9.29 -5.89 -17.86
N ILE A 273 -9.86 -6.48 -18.92
CA ILE A 273 -9.86 -5.88 -20.26
C ILE A 273 -10.82 -4.69 -20.28
N MET A 274 -11.98 -4.83 -19.64
CA MET A 274 -12.92 -3.72 -19.45
C MET A 274 -12.25 -2.56 -18.71
N ILE A 275 -11.59 -2.81 -17.57
CA ILE A 275 -10.88 -1.77 -16.81
C ILE A 275 -9.77 -1.12 -17.66
N ARG A 276 -9.02 -1.91 -18.43
CA ARG A 276 -7.98 -1.38 -19.33
C ARG A 276 -8.56 -0.47 -20.40
N GLN A 277 -9.66 -0.86 -21.02
CA GLN A 277 -10.34 -0.05 -22.03
C GLN A 277 -10.91 1.24 -21.42
N GLN A 278 -11.49 1.16 -20.22
CA GLN A 278 -11.97 2.33 -19.48
C GLN A 278 -10.84 3.29 -19.15
N ARG A 279 -9.72 2.81 -18.59
CA ARG A 279 -8.54 3.63 -18.31
C ARG A 279 -7.99 4.30 -19.57
N LYS A 280 -7.89 3.56 -20.67
CA LYS A 280 -7.45 4.11 -21.95
C LYS A 280 -8.37 5.23 -22.44
N CYS A 281 -9.69 5.06 -22.32
CA CYS A 281 -10.67 6.09 -22.67
C CYS A 281 -10.48 7.35 -21.80
N VAL A 282 -10.33 7.18 -20.48
CA VAL A 282 -10.06 8.29 -19.57
C VAL A 282 -8.75 8.99 -19.93
N ASP A 283 -7.67 8.24 -20.19
CA ASP A 283 -6.38 8.81 -20.59
C ASP A 283 -6.47 9.59 -21.91
N GLU A 284 -7.25 9.12 -22.87
CA GLU A 284 -7.50 9.83 -24.13
C GLU A 284 -8.22 11.15 -23.88
N VAL A 285 -9.24 11.17 -23.02
CA VAL A 285 -9.93 12.41 -22.62
C VAL A 285 -8.97 13.35 -21.87
N VAL A 286 -8.20 12.85 -20.92
CA VAL A 286 -7.22 13.63 -20.16
C VAL A 286 -6.20 14.28 -21.11
N LYS A 287 -5.74 13.58 -22.15
CA LYS A 287 -4.83 14.15 -23.15
C LYS A 287 -5.45 15.29 -23.96
N THR A 288 -6.78 15.33 -24.13
CA THR A 288 -7.44 16.47 -24.79
C THR A 288 -7.51 17.72 -23.91
N MET A 289 -7.47 17.56 -22.59
CA MET A 289 -7.58 18.66 -21.62
C MET A 289 -6.24 19.06 -21.00
N SER A 290 -5.24 18.16 -21.00
CA SER A 290 -3.96 18.34 -20.33
C SER A 290 -2.79 18.19 -21.28
N ASN A 291 -1.83 19.12 -21.19
CA ASN A 291 -0.57 19.08 -21.92
C ASN A 291 0.51 18.25 -21.20
N ALA A 292 0.18 17.54 -20.10
CA ALA A 292 1.16 16.77 -19.33
C ALA A 292 1.85 15.66 -20.14
N HIS A 293 1.22 15.17 -21.20
CA HIS A 293 1.77 14.19 -22.11
C HIS A 293 2.76 14.77 -23.14
N VAL A 294 2.87 16.11 -23.22
CA VAL A 294 3.77 16.81 -24.15
C VAL A 294 5.16 16.88 -23.54
N VAL A 295 6.13 16.22 -24.19
CA VAL A 295 7.54 16.30 -23.81
C VAL A 295 8.18 17.48 -24.52
N TYR A 296 8.61 18.49 -23.75
CA TYR A 296 9.32 19.66 -24.29
C TYR A 296 10.83 19.39 -24.35
N PRO A 297 11.56 20.01 -25.29
CA PRO A 297 13.02 19.94 -25.31
C PRO A 297 13.63 20.43 -23.99
N GLY A 298 14.77 19.84 -23.62
CA GLY A 298 15.54 20.27 -22.45
C GLY A 298 15.94 21.75 -22.52
N LEU A 299 16.08 22.38 -21.36
CA LEU A 299 16.46 23.79 -21.26
C LEU A 299 17.97 23.95 -21.53
N LYS A 300 18.31 24.60 -22.65
CA LYS A 300 19.70 24.77 -23.15
C LYS A 300 20.64 25.46 -22.16
N GLN A 301 20.11 26.28 -21.26
CA GLN A 301 20.89 27.03 -20.28
C GLN A 301 21.54 26.14 -19.22
N PHE A 302 21.08 24.90 -19.06
CA PHE A 302 21.69 23.91 -18.18
C PHE A 302 22.74 23.04 -18.88
N GLU A 303 22.99 23.24 -20.19
CA GLU A 303 24.06 22.53 -20.92
C GLU A 303 25.46 23.04 -20.55
N GLN A 304 25.58 24.30 -20.11
CA GLN A 304 26.86 24.88 -19.66
C GLN A 304 27.13 24.51 -18.20
N PRO A 305 28.39 24.33 -17.77
CA PRO A 305 28.70 24.11 -16.37
C PRO A 305 28.22 25.30 -15.51
N PRO A 306 27.83 25.05 -14.25
CA PRO A 306 27.38 26.13 -13.37
C PRO A 306 28.49 27.16 -13.13
N GLY A 307 28.08 28.39 -12.80
CA GLY A 307 29.02 29.46 -12.45
C GLY A 307 29.73 29.22 -11.10
N PRO A 308 30.55 30.18 -10.65
CA PRO A 308 31.20 30.13 -9.34
C PRO A 308 30.19 29.79 -8.23
N GLY A 309 30.52 28.82 -7.37
CA GLY A 309 29.62 28.35 -6.31
C GLY A 309 28.57 27.31 -6.75
N GLY A 310 28.68 26.75 -7.95
CA GLY A 310 27.78 25.68 -8.42
C GLY A 310 26.37 26.17 -8.80
N VAL A 311 26.22 27.48 -9.01
CA VAL A 311 24.92 28.11 -9.28
C VAL A 311 24.69 28.28 -10.78
N TYR A 312 23.58 27.75 -11.27
CA TYR A 312 23.08 28.06 -12.61
C TYR A 312 22.34 29.40 -12.61
N LYS A 313 22.44 30.13 -13.72
CA LYS A 313 21.71 31.39 -13.87
C LYS A 313 20.19 31.12 -13.83
N PRO A 314 19.42 31.78 -12.93
CA PRO A 314 17.98 31.57 -12.82
C PRO A 314 17.26 31.85 -14.15
N ILE A 315 16.38 30.94 -14.55
CA ILE A 315 15.50 31.12 -15.70
C ILE A 315 14.14 31.56 -15.18
N PRO A 316 13.60 32.70 -15.63
CA PRO A 316 12.24 33.09 -15.31
C PRO A 316 11.25 32.00 -15.74
N VAL A 317 10.47 31.49 -14.78
CA VAL A 317 9.56 30.33 -14.96
C VAL A 317 8.50 30.59 -16.03
N ASP A 318 8.09 31.85 -16.20
CA ASP A 318 7.19 32.34 -17.25
C ASP A 318 7.73 32.12 -18.68
N ARG A 319 9.05 32.00 -18.84
CA ARG A 319 9.69 31.73 -20.14
C ARG A 319 9.73 30.24 -20.49
N ILE A 320 9.41 29.36 -19.55
CA ILE A 320 9.37 27.92 -19.80
C ILE A 320 8.03 27.62 -20.49
N LYS A 321 8.11 27.26 -21.79
CA LYS A 321 6.94 27.04 -22.65
C LYS A 321 5.88 26.14 -22.01
N GLY A 322 6.28 24.97 -21.50
CA GLY A 322 5.35 24.02 -20.88
C GLY A 322 4.68 24.54 -19.61
N VAL A 323 5.40 25.35 -18.81
CA VAL A 323 4.86 25.92 -17.57
C VAL A 323 3.86 27.04 -17.86
N LYS A 324 4.17 27.87 -18.87
CA LYS A 324 3.25 28.90 -19.38
C LYS A 324 1.98 28.29 -19.97
N GLU A 325 2.11 27.23 -20.76
CA GLU A 325 0.96 26.51 -21.35
C GLU A 325 0.11 25.78 -20.30
N ALA A 326 0.72 25.38 -19.17
CA ALA A 326 0.00 24.81 -18.03
C ALA A 326 -0.77 25.85 -17.19
N GLY A 327 -0.74 27.13 -17.57
CA GLY A 327 -1.46 28.19 -16.85
C GLY A 327 -0.81 28.57 -15.52
N TRP A 328 0.48 28.28 -15.33
CA TRP A 328 1.20 28.69 -14.13
C TRP A 328 1.18 30.21 -13.99
N THR A 329 0.88 30.65 -12.77
CA THR A 329 0.96 32.07 -12.39
C THR A 329 2.03 32.23 -11.32
N PRO A 330 2.79 33.33 -11.33
CA PRO A 330 3.75 33.61 -10.29
C PRO A 330 3.08 33.55 -8.91
N PRO A 331 3.66 32.84 -7.94
CA PRO A 331 3.14 32.89 -6.58
C PRO A 331 3.11 34.35 -6.12
N GLY A 332 2.01 34.72 -5.45
CA GLY A 332 1.87 36.05 -4.86
C GLY A 332 2.94 36.33 -3.80
N PRO A 333 2.99 37.57 -3.27
CA PRO A 333 3.98 37.93 -2.24
C PRO A 333 3.88 36.97 -1.04
N PRO A 334 5.02 36.67 -0.37
CA PRO A 334 5.02 35.73 0.75
C PRO A 334 3.98 36.11 1.81
N LYS A 335 3.28 35.10 2.34
CA LYS A 335 2.19 35.30 3.31
C LYS A 335 2.68 35.56 4.74
N TYR A 336 3.99 35.58 4.96
CA TYR A 336 4.62 35.91 6.25
C TYR A 336 5.23 37.32 6.24
N ARG A 337 5.47 37.85 7.43
CA ARG A 337 6.25 39.08 7.66
C ARG A 337 7.51 38.72 8.42
N LEU A 338 8.60 39.41 8.11
CA LEU A 338 9.82 39.32 8.92
C LEU A 338 9.66 40.18 10.17
N VAL A 339 10.08 39.62 11.32
CA VAL A 339 10.05 40.29 12.63
C VAL A 339 11.41 40.22 13.35
N HIS A 340 12.44 39.67 12.70
CA HIS A 340 13.77 39.58 13.29
C HIS A 340 14.42 40.96 13.47
N PRO A 341 14.99 41.28 14.65
CA PRO A 341 15.68 42.54 14.89
C PRO A 341 16.76 42.84 13.83
N GLY A 342 16.84 44.09 13.38
CA GLY A 342 17.82 44.54 12.38
C GLY A 342 17.50 44.15 10.93
N CYS A 343 16.47 43.33 10.69
CA CYS A 343 16.06 42.89 9.36
C CYS A 343 14.83 43.64 8.80
N GLY A 344 14.45 44.75 9.43
CA GLY A 344 13.24 45.53 9.08
C GLY A 344 11.94 44.89 9.57
N ASP A 345 10.85 45.65 9.53
CA ASP A 345 9.51 45.25 9.94
C ASP A 345 8.56 45.27 8.72
N GLY A 346 8.16 44.10 8.23
CA GLY A 346 7.20 44.06 7.11
C GLY A 346 7.31 42.86 6.19
N ALA A 347 6.88 43.05 4.95
CA ALA A 347 6.95 42.03 3.91
C ALA A 347 8.43 41.73 3.56
N PRO A 348 8.77 40.46 3.27
CA PRO A 348 10.12 40.11 2.85
C PRO A 348 10.46 40.77 1.50
N THR A 349 11.49 41.61 1.50
CA THR A 349 12.20 42.11 0.31
C THR A 349 13.49 41.31 0.13
N PRO A 350 14.10 41.30 -1.07
CA PRO A 350 15.36 40.58 -1.28
C PRO A 350 16.47 40.99 -0.29
N GLU A 351 16.63 42.28 0.01
CA GLU A 351 17.68 42.77 0.91
C GLU A 351 17.43 42.37 2.36
N ASN A 352 16.18 42.48 2.81
CA ASN A 352 15.83 42.25 4.20
C ASN A 352 15.80 40.74 4.53
N LEU A 353 15.41 39.92 3.56
CA LEU A 353 15.44 38.47 3.62
C LEU A 353 16.88 37.96 3.60
N ASN A 354 17.75 38.50 2.74
CA ASN A 354 19.17 38.15 2.74
C ASN A 354 19.84 38.46 4.08
N ARG A 355 19.53 39.61 4.68
CA ARG A 355 20.03 39.96 6.03
C ARG A 355 19.54 38.98 7.09
N PHE A 356 18.27 38.58 7.03
CA PHE A 356 17.71 37.58 7.94
C PHE A 356 18.38 36.21 7.78
N MET A 357 18.58 35.75 6.55
CA MET A 357 19.30 34.49 6.27
C MET A 357 20.74 34.54 6.77
N ARG A 358 21.47 35.66 6.59
CA ARG A 358 22.80 35.86 7.18
C ARG A 358 22.78 35.78 8.70
N ALA A 359 21.77 36.38 9.35
CA ALA A 359 21.63 36.30 10.80
C ALA A 359 21.40 34.85 11.27
N LEU A 360 20.58 34.08 10.54
CA LEU A 360 20.34 32.66 10.83
C LEU A 360 21.60 31.81 10.66
N VAL A 361 22.35 32.00 9.55
CA VAL A 361 23.63 31.30 9.35
C VAL A 361 24.58 31.56 10.52
N ASN A 362 24.71 32.82 10.95
CA ASN A 362 25.55 33.17 12.10
C ASN A 362 25.06 32.51 13.40
N LEU A 363 23.75 32.44 13.65
CA LEU A 363 23.21 31.78 14.83
C LEU A 363 23.50 30.28 14.83
N VAL A 364 23.35 29.61 13.69
CA VAL A 364 23.59 28.17 13.56
C VAL A 364 25.09 27.86 13.66
N GLN A 365 25.96 28.66 13.03
CA GLN A 365 27.43 28.50 13.11
C GLN A 365 27.99 28.63 14.53
N ASN A 366 27.29 29.32 15.43
CA ASN A 366 27.69 29.47 16.83
C ASN A 366 27.05 28.42 17.76
N HIS A 367 26.24 27.50 17.23
CA HIS A 367 25.62 26.45 18.03
C HIS A 367 26.62 25.33 18.35
N ILE A 368 26.57 24.78 19.56
CA ILE A 368 27.52 23.76 20.03
C ILE A 368 27.53 22.49 19.16
N ASP A 369 26.38 22.13 18.57
CA ASP A 369 26.20 20.92 17.75
C ASP A 369 26.54 21.10 16.26
N VAL A 370 27.09 22.25 15.84
CA VAL A 370 27.35 22.54 14.41
C VAL A 370 28.60 21.85 13.86
N TRP A 371 29.51 21.42 14.72
CA TRP A 371 30.85 20.92 14.34
C TRP A 371 30.84 19.84 13.25
N PRO A 372 29.87 18.91 13.12
CA PRO A 372 29.89 17.92 12.04
C PRO A 372 29.56 18.48 10.65
N PHE A 373 29.02 19.69 10.59
CA PHE A 373 28.42 20.26 9.40
C PHE A 373 29.24 21.40 8.80
N LEU A 374 30.36 21.77 9.42
CA LEU A 374 31.13 22.96 9.05
C LEU A 374 31.67 22.88 7.62
N GLU A 375 32.27 21.75 7.29
CA GLU A 375 32.96 21.50 6.02
C GLU A 375 32.37 20.28 5.29
N PRO A 376 32.61 20.11 3.98
CA PRO A 376 32.24 18.91 3.25
C PRO A 376 32.88 17.65 3.85
N VAL A 377 32.17 16.52 3.83
CA VAL A 377 32.70 15.23 4.31
C VAL A 377 33.88 14.78 3.44
N ASN A 378 35.02 14.49 4.06
CA ASN A 378 36.20 14.04 3.32
C ASN A 378 36.01 12.60 2.80
N ALA A 379 36.01 12.43 1.47
CA ALA A 379 35.85 11.12 0.82
C ALA A 379 37.00 10.14 1.14
N GLU A 380 38.18 10.64 1.53
CA GLU A 380 39.30 9.78 1.94
C GLU A 380 39.08 9.19 3.33
N GLU A 381 38.42 9.95 4.23
CA GLU A 381 38.13 9.53 5.60
C GLU A 381 36.84 8.70 5.69
N VAL A 382 35.88 8.99 4.81
CA VAL A 382 34.57 8.32 4.75
C VAL A 382 34.28 7.85 3.31
N PRO A 383 34.88 6.72 2.87
CA PRO A 383 34.89 6.33 1.46
C PRO A 383 33.52 6.02 0.84
N ASP A 384 32.57 5.55 1.64
CA ASP A 384 31.23 5.14 1.18
C ASP A 384 30.17 6.25 1.29
N TYR A 385 30.55 7.44 1.80
CA TYR A 385 29.59 8.52 2.07
C TYR A 385 28.80 8.94 0.83
N TYR A 386 29.48 9.18 -0.29
CA TYR A 386 28.88 9.66 -1.53
C TYR A 386 28.14 8.56 -2.33
N ASP A 387 28.36 7.29 -1.96
CA ASP A 387 27.55 6.19 -2.46
C ASP A 387 26.17 6.15 -1.80
N VAL A 388 26.05 6.65 -0.57
CA VAL A 388 24.79 6.73 0.19
C VAL A 388 24.12 8.10 0.01
N VAL A 389 24.85 9.19 0.25
CA VAL A 389 24.35 10.57 0.20
C VAL A 389 24.50 11.15 -1.20
N LYS A 390 23.37 11.49 -1.83
CA LYS A 390 23.32 11.94 -3.23
C LYS A 390 23.39 13.44 -3.42
N ASP A 391 22.90 14.21 -2.45
CA ASP A 391 22.89 15.67 -2.48
C ASP A 391 23.71 16.24 -1.31
N PRO A 392 25.05 16.08 -1.32
CA PRO A 392 25.91 16.53 -0.22
C PRO A 392 25.87 18.05 -0.07
N ILE A 393 25.77 18.52 1.17
CA ILE A 393 25.73 19.95 1.52
C ILE A 393 26.33 20.15 2.92
N CYS A 394 26.92 21.33 3.15
CA CYS A 394 27.52 21.73 4.42
C CYS A 394 27.32 23.23 4.69
N MET A 395 27.69 23.68 5.90
CA MET A 395 27.56 25.07 6.33
C MET A 395 28.42 26.02 5.51
N GLU A 396 29.60 25.62 5.05
CA GLU A 396 30.44 26.42 4.14
C GLU A 396 29.67 26.72 2.85
N THR A 397 29.11 25.69 2.20
CA THR A 397 28.32 25.87 0.96
C THR A 397 27.11 26.78 1.16
N ILE A 398 26.36 26.59 2.27
CA ILE A 398 25.20 27.43 2.58
C ILE A 398 25.62 28.88 2.84
N LYS A 399 26.71 29.08 3.59
CA LYS A 399 27.27 30.41 3.88
C LYS A 399 27.62 31.13 2.58
N ASP A 400 28.36 30.50 1.68
CA ASP A 400 28.77 31.09 0.41
C ASP A 400 27.57 31.48 -0.46
N ARG A 401 26.54 30.62 -0.51
CA ARG A 401 25.29 30.89 -1.25
C ARG A 401 24.53 32.08 -0.68
N VAL A 402 24.45 32.21 0.65
CA VAL A 402 23.84 33.39 1.31
C VAL A 402 24.67 34.65 1.06
N GLU A 403 26.01 34.53 1.09
CA GLU A 403 26.93 35.65 0.91
C GLU A 403 26.90 36.22 -0.51
N ASN A 404 26.79 35.35 -1.52
CA ASN A 404 26.59 35.71 -2.92
C ASN A 404 25.23 36.41 -3.13
N GLY A 405 24.18 35.97 -2.42
CA GLY A 405 22.89 36.64 -2.39
C GLY A 405 22.00 36.41 -3.63
N GLU A 406 22.49 35.69 -4.64
CA GLU A 406 21.75 35.38 -5.86
C GLU A 406 21.01 34.02 -5.82
N TYR A 407 21.42 33.10 -4.94
CA TYR A 407 20.89 31.73 -4.91
C TYR A 407 19.57 31.63 -4.14
N TYR A 408 19.56 32.07 -2.87
CA TYR A 408 18.38 31.99 -2.02
C TYR A 408 17.45 33.17 -2.27
N VAL A 409 16.50 32.99 -3.19
CA VAL A 409 15.48 34.00 -3.51
C VAL A 409 14.26 33.92 -2.58
N THR A 410 14.06 32.80 -1.90
CA THR A 410 13.01 32.62 -0.89
C THR A 410 13.57 31.99 0.39
N LEU A 411 12.88 32.20 1.51
CA LEU A 411 13.22 31.59 2.80
C LEU A 411 13.09 30.07 2.73
N GLU A 412 12.14 29.57 1.93
CA GLU A 412 11.88 28.15 1.76
C GLU A 412 13.06 27.44 1.07
N MET A 413 13.68 28.05 0.05
CA MET A 413 14.89 27.51 -0.58
C MET A 413 16.04 27.42 0.42
N PHE A 414 16.23 28.47 1.23
CA PHE A 414 17.25 28.51 2.26
C PHE A 414 17.02 27.43 3.33
N ALA A 415 15.80 27.31 3.83
CA ALA A 415 15.46 26.29 4.83
C ALA A 415 15.55 24.86 4.27
N ALA A 416 15.27 24.66 2.98
CA ALA A 416 15.39 23.36 2.34
C ALA A 416 16.83 22.82 2.38
N ASP A 417 17.83 23.67 2.10
CA ASP A 417 19.25 23.28 2.15
C ASP A 417 19.68 22.87 3.56
N PHE A 418 19.23 23.58 4.60
CA PHE A 418 19.45 23.16 5.99
C PHE A 418 18.82 21.80 6.30
N ARG A 419 17.58 21.57 5.88
CA ARG A 419 16.89 20.29 6.09
C ARG A 419 17.58 19.15 5.35
N VAL A 420 18.06 19.36 4.14
CA VAL A 420 18.86 18.38 3.39
C VAL A 420 20.13 18.04 4.17
N MET A 421 20.85 19.04 4.68
CA MET A 421 22.05 18.84 5.51
C MET A 421 21.78 17.94 6.72
N PHE A 422 20.69 18.19 7.46
CA PHE A 422 20.31 17.39 8.63
C PHE A 422 19.84 15.98 8.24
N ASN A 423 19.05 15.87 7.17
CA ASN A 423 18.55 14.59 6.67
C ASN A 423 19.68 13.70 6.15
N ASN A 424 20.64 14.23 5.41
CA ASN A 424 21.80 13.48 4.94
C ASN A 424 22.60 12.91 6.12
N CYS A 425 22.80 13.69 7.17
CA CYS A 425 23.47 13.22 8.37
C CYS A 425 22.72 12.07 9.04
N ARG A 426 21.38 12.16 9.15
CA ARG A 426 20.55 11.07 9.69
C ARG A 426 20.38 9.87 8.77
N LEU A 427 20.50 10.07 7.46
CA LEU A 427 20.46 9.01 6.47
C LEU A 427 21.70 8.13 6.57
N TYR A 428 22.87 8.75 6.71
CA TYR A 428 24.15 8.04 6.78
C TYR A 428 24.44 7.48 8.17
N ASN A 429 24.11 8.21 9.24
CA ASN A 429 24.47 7.82 10.60
C ASN A 429 23.33 7.12 11.34
N ALA A 430 23.65 6.15 12.20
CA ALA A 430 22.66 5.47 13.03
C ALA A 430 22.09 6.38 14.15
N PRO A 431 20.83 6.16 14.61
CA PRO A 431 20.16 7.03 15.59
C PRO A 431 20.87 7.21 16.94
N ASP A 432 21.69 6.26 17.35
CA ASP A 432 22.42 6.24 18.61
C ASP A 432 23.73 7.07 18.57
N THR A 433 24.22 7.37 17.37
CA THR A 433 25.47 8.14 17.15
C THR A 433 25.35 9.59 17.61
N MET A 434 26.50 10.22 17.91
CA MET A 434 26.53 11.65 18.23
C MET A 434 26.15 12.53 17.03
N PHE A 435 26.51 12.12 15.81
CA PHE A 435 26.19 12.83 14.57
C PHE A 435 24.67 12.97 14.37
N TYR A 436 23.94 11.87 14.49
CA TYR A 436 22.48 11.86 14.38
C TYR A 436 21.83 12.79 15.43
N LYS A 437 22.29 12.68 16.68
CA LYS A 437 21.77 13.52 17.78
C LYS A 437 22.09 15.01 17.57
N CYS A 438 23.27 15.35 17.02
CA CYS A 438 23.61 16.72 16.65
C CYS A 438 22.65 17.24 15.56
N ALA A 439 22.39 16.45 14.50
CA ALA A 439 21.44 16.83 13.44
C ALA A 439 20.05 17.13 14.00
N THR A 440 19.51 16.27 14.86
CA THR A 440 18.19 16.46 15.47
C THR A 440 18.12 17.72 16.34
N ARG A 441 19.12 17.96 17.21
CA ARG A 441 19.12 19.15 18.08
C ARG A 441 19.32 20.45 17.30
N LEU A 442 20.23 20.43 16.32
CA LEU A 442 20.54 21.60 15.51
C LEU A 442 19.38 21.99 14.58
N GLU A 443 18.67 21.01 14.04
CA GLU A 443 17.45 21.25 13.26
C GLU A 443 16.33 21.87 14.11
N ALA A 444 16.07 21.33 15.31
CA ALA A 444 15.08 21.90 16.22
C ALA A 444 15.42 23.35 16.60
N PHE A 445 16.72 23.63 16.83
CA PHE A 445 17.19 25.00 17.06
C PHE A 445 16.97 25.89 15.83
N PHE A 446 17.36 25.43 14.64
CA PHE A 446 17.20 26.16 13.38
C PHE A 446 15.72 26.52 13.13
N GLU A 447 14.82 25.53 13.18
CA GLU A 447 13.39 25.74 12.95
C GLU A 447 12.78 26.70 13.99
N SER A 448 13.23 26.61 15.25
CA SER A 448 12.82 27.57 16.30
C SER A 448 13.26 29.00 15.97
N LYS A 449 14.47 29.21 15.44
CA LYS A 449 14.95 30.55 15.03
C LYS A 449 14.26 31.07 13.78
N VAL A 450 13.97 30.21 12.80
CA VAL A 450 13.17 30.56 11.63
C VAL A 450 11.77 31.03 12.08
N ALA A 451 11.10 30.23 12.90
CA ALA A 451 9.76 30.54 13.42
C ALA A 451 9.74 31.83 14.25
N ALA A 452 10.76 32.08 15.08
CA ALA A 452 10.86 33.31 15.86
C ALA A 452 11.11 34.56 15.00
N GLY A 453 11.69 34.39 13.81
CA GLY A 453 11.99 35.47 12.88
C GLY A 453 10.86 35.84 11.93
N ILE A 454 9.77 35.07 11.89
CA ILE A 454 8.63 35.27 10.98
C ILE A 454 7.28 35.28 11.71
N THR A 455 6.34 36.06 11.18
CA THR A 455 4.93 36.04 11.62
C THR A 455 4.02 35.81 10.44
N TRP A 456 3.19 34.78 10.49
CA TRP A 456 2.19 34.51 9.47
C TRP A 456 1.07 35.55 9.51
N LYS A 457 0.66 36.09 8.35
CA LYS A 457 -0.61 36.83 8.28
C LYS A 457 -1.73 35.82 8.55
N ALA A 458 -2.38 35.92 9.70
CA ALA A 458 -3.69 35.30 9.90
C ALA A 458 -4.63 35.88 8.83
N SER A 459 -5.11 35.04 7.92
CA SER A 459 -6.23 35.41 7.05
C SER A 459 -7.46 35.52 7.95
N ARG A 460 -7.73 36.71 8.51
CA ARG A 460 -9.07 37.01 9.01
C ARG A 460 -9.95 37.13 7.78
N GLY A 461 -10.84 36.15 7.61
CA GLY A 461 -11.67 35.98 6.43
C GLY A 461 -12.48 37.23 6.10
N SER A 462 -12.45 37.60 4.82
CA SER A 462 -13.57 38.28 4.17
C SER A 462 -14.41 37.19 3.49
N VAL A 463 -15.25 36.51 4.28
CA VAL A 463 -16.42 35.83 3.70
C VAL A 463 -17.54 36.86 3.70
N SER A 464 -17.62 37.62 2.62
CA SER A 464 -18.82 38.38 2.25
C SER A 464 -18.80 38.49 0.73
N GLY A 465 -19.67 37.74 0.06
CA GLY A 465 -19.81 37.81 -1.38
C GLY A 465 -20.25 36.54 -2.11
N TYR A 466 -21.11 35.71 -1.50
CA TYR A 466 -21.93 34.76 -2.26
C TYR A 466 -23.37 34.85 -1.76
N LEU A 467 -24.04 35.95 -2.12
CA LEU A 467 -25.50 36.03 -2.24
C LEU A 467 -25.78 37.11 -3.30
N ASN A 468 -26.68 36.76 -4.23
CA ASN A 468 -27.24 37.54 -5.33
C ASN A 468 -26.41 37.59 -6.62
N ARG A 469 -26.76 36.69 -7.54
CA ARG A 469 -27.25 37.10 -8.86
C ARG A 469 -28.46 36.27 -9.24
N ASP A 470 -29.49 37.01 -9.62
CA ASP A 470 -30.78 36.58 -10.19
C ASP A 470 -30.63 35.77 -11.49
#